data_AF-A0A924UED1-F1
#
_entry.id   AF-A0A924UED1-F1
#
_cell.length_a   1.000
_cell.length_b   1.000
_cell.length_c   1.000
_cell.angle_alpha   90.00
_cell.angle_beta   90.00
_cell.angle_gamma   90.00
#
_symmetry.space_group_name_H-M   'P 1'
#
loop_
_entity.id
_entity.type
_entity.pdbx_description
1 polymer ?
#
loop_
_entity_poly.entity_id
_entity_poly.type
_entity_poly.pdbx_seq_one_letter_code
_entity_poly.pdbx_strand_id
1 'polypeptide(L)'
;MRDAGLMRRERWAVGVMLALDTVILTLWLSGLVTGLIMVALNGAVAGLVFGLVGKSDLRMVLVGLAVLLGPLAGIVLAIWLVRPLRGASAQRVTRADEDLPPMSRAEAICAALVDGRRFSPRTGAPPSFAGLFVGDDLTAQQRALMIMARAFDPDLRPALQAALASPLPAIRVQAAAVFAYLRDTYAGQARDVLTGRHGLEPAALSAQIDRLRRSGFLDAQTGSQLAELIPTQVQGSTANAAPSRHGFTAPPPVKRYSCGGIA
;
A
#
# COMPACT_ATOMS: atom_id res chain seq x y z
N MET A 1 27.69 -27.41 18.01
CA MET A 1 28.36 -26.22 18.58
C MET A 1 29.09 -25.51 17.44
N ARG A 2 28.69 -24.29 17.08
CA ARG A 2 29.40 -23.53 16.02
C ARG A 2 30.70 -22.98 16.59
N ASP A 3 31.78 -23.10 15.82
CA ASP A 3 33.12 -22.68 16.20
C ASP A 3 33.14 -21.17 16.54
N ALA A 4 33.54 -20.83 17.76
CA ALA A 4 33.62 -19.44 18.21
C ALA A 4 34.58 -18.59 17.36
N GLY A 5 35.56 -19.25 16.71
CA GLY A 5 36.46 -18.63 15.74
C GLY A 5 35.76 -18.17 14.46
N LEU A 6 34.76 -18.93 13.99
CA LEU A 6 34.00 -18.60 12.77
C LEU A 6 33.18 -17.33 12.98
N MET A 7 32.44 -17.25 14.11
CA MET A 7 31.63 -16.07 14.43
C MET A 7 32.46 -14.78 14.57
N ARG A 8 33.70 -14.89 15.07
CA ARG A 8 34.58 -13.71 15.21
C ARG A 8 35.06 -13.21 13.84
N ARG A 9 35.37 -14.12 12.92
CA ARG A 9 35.79 -13.79 11.54
C ARG A 9 34.64 -13.15 10.75
N GLU A 10 33.43 -13.69 10.87
CA GLU A 10 32.23 -13.12 10.23
C GLU A 10 31.96 -11.69 10.69
N ARG A 11 31.97 -11.45 12.01
CA ARG A 11 31.75 -10.10 12.56
C ARG A 11 32.82 -9.11 12.11
N TRP A 12 34.07 -9.55 12.05
CA TRP A 12 35.17 -8.70 11.59
C TRP A 12 35.03 -8.36 10.10
N ALA A 13 34.71 -9.34 9.26
CA ALA A 13 34.48 -9.12 7.83
C ALA A 13 33.34 -8.12 7.56
N VAL A 14 32.21 -8.27 8.28
CA VAL A 14 31.08 -7.32 8.19
C VAL A 14 31.49 -5.91 8.64
N GLY A 15 32.27 -5.80 9.71
CA GLY A 15 32.77 -4.50 10.19
C GLY A 15 33.69 -3.80 9.19
N VAL A 16 34.63 -4.53 8.59
CA VAL A 16 35.55 -4.01 7.56
C VAL A 16 34.78 -3.56 6.32
N MET A 17 33.79 -4.34 5.90
CA MET A 17 32.94 -4.06 4.75
C MET A 17 32.11 -2.78 4.95
N LEU A 18 31.45 -2.63 6.10
CA LEU A 18 30.71 -1.41 6.44
C LEU A 18 31.61 -0.17 6.46
N ALA A 19 32.83 -0.29 6.97
CA ALA A 19 33.79 0.80 6.98
C ALA A 19 34.21 1.21 5.56
N LEU A 20 34.48 0.23 4.69
CA LEU A 20 34.81 0.46 3.27
C LEU A 20 33.66 1.14 2.52
N ASP A 21 32.42 0.64 2.68
CA ASP A 21 31.25 1.23 2.04
C ASP A 21 31.03 2.68 2.48
N THR A 22 31.25 2.97 3.77
CA THR A 22 31.14 4.33 4.32
C THR A 22 32.17 5.28 3.70
N VAL A 23 33.41 4.81 3.49
CA VAL A 23 34.47 5.59 2.83
C VAL A 23 34.15 5.83 1.35
N ILE A 24 33.69 4.81 0.63
CA ILE A 24 33.32 4.94 -0.78
C ILE A 24 32.14 5.92 -0.94
N LEU A 25 31.14 5.85 -0.05
CA LEU A 25 29.99 6.75 -0.07
C LEU A 25 30.40 8.21 0.23
N THR A 26 31.30 8.44 1.18
CA THR A 26 31.81 9.80 1.48
C THR A 26 32.65 10.38 0.35
N LEU A 27 33.48 9.56 -0.31
CA LEU A 27 34.21 9.97 -1.51
C LEU A 27 33.30 10.28 -2.70
N TRP A 28 32.18 9.57 -2.85
CA TRP A 28 31.18 9.87 -3.88
C TRP A 28 30.42 11.15 -3.59
N LEU A 29 29.95 11.36 -2.36
CA LEU A 29 29.23 12.56 -1.94
C LEU A 29 30.09 13.84 -2.04
N SER A 30 31.41 13.72 -1.88
CA SER A 30 32.35 14.83 -2.08
C SER A 30 32.64 15.14 -3.56
N GLY A 31 32.10 14.37 -4.49
CA GLY A 31 32.29 14.57 -5.93
C GLY A 31 33.69 14.18 -6.43
N LEU A 32 34.54 13.59 -5.58
CA LEU A 32 35.89 13.14 -5.93
C LEU A 32 35.89 11.92 -6.84
N VAL A 33 34.77 11.20 -6.90
CA VAL A 33 34.65 9.92 -7.62
C VAL A 33 33.42 9.95 -8.52
N THR A 34 33.61 9.70 -9.82
CA THR A 34 32.50 9.57 -10.76
C THR A 34 31.73 8.26 -10.54
N GLY A 35 30.46 8.20 -10.98
CA GLY A 35 29.62 7.01 -10.80
C GLY A 35 30.22 5.72 -11.37
N LEU A 36 31.02 5.81 -12.44
CA LEU A 36 31.66 4.65 -13.06
C LEU A 36 32.81 4.08 -12.22
N ILE A 37 33.59 4.93 -11.56
CA ILE A 37 34.63 4.52 -10.62
C ILE A 37 34.00 3.91 -9.36
N MET A 38 32.85 4.43 -8.93
CA MET A 38 32.10 3.87 -7.80
C MET A 38 31.66 2.43 -8.06
N VAL A 39 31.08 2.16 -9.24
CA VAL A 39 30.67 0.80 -9.64
C VAL A 39 31.88 -0.15 -9.69
N ALA A 40 33.01 0.30 -10.23
CA ALA A 40 34.23 -0.50 -10.28
C ALA A 40 34.79 -0.83 -8.88
N LEU A 41 34.79 0.14 -7.96
CA LEU A 41 35.20 -0.06 -6.57
C LEU A 41 34.28 -1.04 -5.83
N ASN A 42 32.97 -0.94 -6.01
CA ASN A 42 32.01 -1.84 -5.37
C ASN A 42 32.12 -3.26 -5.91
N GLY A 43 32.31 -3.41 -7.23
CA GLY A 43 32.58 -4.70 -7.85
C GLY A 43 33.88 -5.34 -7.33
N ALA A 44 34.94 -4.55 -7.15
CA ALA A 44 36.21 -5.02 -6.62
C ALA A 44 36.09 -5.48 -5.15
N VAL A 45 35.38 -4.72 -4.30
CA VAL A 45 35.12 -5.09 -2.91
C VAL A 45 34.27 -6.36 -2.83
N ALA A 46 33.20 -6.44 -3.62
CA ALA A 46 32.34 -7.63 -3.67
C ALA A 46 33.12 -8.88 -4.13
N GLY A 47 33.95 -8.75 -5.16
CA GLY A 47 34.80 -9.84 -5.66
C GLY A 47 35.83 -10.30 -4.63
N LEU A 48 36.44 -9.37 -3.88
CA LEU A 48 37.40 -9.68 -2.82
C LEU A 48 36.74 -10.43 -1.66
N VAL A 49 35.56 -9.99 -1.22
CA VAL A 49 34.78 -10.67 -0.18
C VAL A 49 34.39 -12.08 -0.65
N PHE A 50 33.91 -12.22 -1.90
CA PHE A 50 33.54 -13.51 -2.47
C PHE A 50 34.74 -14.47 -2.55
N GLY A 51 35.92 -13.96 -2.93
CA GLY A 51 37.15 -14.74 -3.01
C GLY A 51 37.67 -15.21 -1.64
N LEU A 52 37.55 -14.37 -0.60
CA LEU A 52 38.04 -14.68 0.74
C LEU A 52 37.15 -15.65 1.52
N VAL A 53 35.85 -15.69 1.22
CA VAL A 53 34.86 -16.40 2.02
C VAL A 53 34.64 -17.86 1.56
N GLY A 54 34.98 -18.18 0.32
CA GLY A 54 34.80 -19.53 -0.21
C GLY A 54 33.33 -19.87 -0.54
N LYS A 55 33.14 -20.91 -1.37
CA LYS A 55 31.88 -21.21 -2.10
C LYS A 55 30.70 -21.73 -1.25
N SER A 56 30.70 -21.63 0.08
CA SER A 56 29.89 -22.54 0.91
C SER A 56 28.68 -21.96 1.64
N ASP A 57 28.24 -20.73 1.41
CA ASP A 57 26.99 -20.26 2.02
C ASP A 57 26.16 -19.31 1.12
N LEU A 58 24.92 -19.70 0.81
CA LEU A 58 23.93 -18.90 0.07
C LEU A 58 23.73 -17.52 0.71
N ARG A 59 23.92 -17.43 2.04
CA ARG A 59 23.85 -16.18 2.79
C ARG A 59 24.93 -15.19 2.36
N MET A 60 26.12 -15.68 2.03
CA MET A 60 27.23 -14.84 1.56
C MET A 60 27.02 -14.38 0.12
N VAL A 61 26.35 -15.19 -0.71
CA VAL A 61 25.90 -14.78 -2.05
C VAL A 61 24.88 -13.64 -1.97
N LEU A 62 23.92 -13.73 -1.04
CA LEU A 62 22.94 -12.68 -0.77
C LEU A 62 23.58 -11.39 -0.22
N VAL A 63 24.59 -11.51 0.65
CA VAL A 63 25.38 -10.36 1.12
C VAL A 63 26.17 -9.71 -0.03
N GLY A 64 26.82 -10.50 -0.88
CA GLY A 64 27.50 -9.99 -2.07
C GLY A 64 26.55 -9.32 -3.08
N LEU A 65 25.35 -9.87 -3.26
CA LEU A 65 24.32 -9.29 -4.12
C LEU A 65 23.77 -7.97 -3.54
N ALA A 66 23.69 -7.86 -2.22
CA ALA A 66 23.34 -6.60 -1.56
C ALA A 66 24.40 -5.53 -1.84
N VAL A 67 25.70 -5.83 -1.78
CA VAL A 67 26.77 -4.87 -2.13
C VAL A 67 26.61 -4.31 -3.55
N LEU A 68 26.23 -5.18 -4.50
CA LEU A 68 26.03 -4.80 -5.89
C LEU A 68 24.89 -3.79 -6.11
N LEU A 69 23.90 -3.72 -5.20
CA LEU A 69 22.83 -2.71 -5.25
C LEU A 69 23.27 -1.33 -4.71
N GLY A 70 24.52 -1.20 -4.24
CA GLY A 70 25.10 0.06 -3.80
C GLY A 70 24.54 0.56 -2.46
N PRO A 71 24.63 1.88 -2.17
CA PRO A 71 24.37 2.42 -0.83
C PRO A 71 22.92 2.26 -0.34
N LEU A 72 21.98 1.96 -1.24
CA LEU A 72 20.58 1.67 -0.89
C LEU A 72 20.39 0.27 -0.32
N ALA A 73 21.27 -0.68 -0.67
CA ALA A 73 21.15 -2.05 -0.22
C ALA A 73 21.43 -2.22 1.27
N GLY A 74 22.34 -1.42 1.83
CA GLY A 74 22.63 -1.42 3.27
C GLY A 74 21.39 -1.08 4.09
N ILE A 75 20.54 -0.18 3.59
CA ILE A 75 19.27 0.18 4.25
C ILE A 75 18.28 -0.98 4.15
N VAL A 76 18.13 -1.60 2.98
CA VAL A 76 17.25 -2.77 2.80
C VAL A 76 17.69 -3.94 3.67
N LEU A 77 18.99 -4.20 3.75
CA LEU A 77 19.57 -5.26 4.57
C LEU A 77 19.42 -4.96 6.06
N ALA A 78 19.63 -3.72 6.50
CA ALA A 78 19.40 -3.31 7.88
C ALA A 78 17.93 -3.48 8.29
N ILE A 79 16.98 -3.11 7.42
CA ILE A 79 15.54 -3.34 7.64
C ILE A 79 15.24 -4.84 7.74
N TRP A 80 15.88 -5.66 6.92
CA TRP A 80 15.70 -7.11 6.95
C TRP A 80 16.30 -7.75 8.20
N LEU A 81 17.48 -7.29 8.66
CA LEU A 81 18.19 -7.80 9.83
C LEU A 81 17.50 -7.41 11.16
N VAL A 82 16.89 -6.22 11.20
CA VAL A 82 16.18 -5.71 12.38
C VAL A 82 14.74 -6.25 12.44
N ARG A 83 14.25 -6.90 11.38
CA ARG A 83 12.92 -7.51 11.38
C ARG A 83 12.93 -8.72 12.33
N PRO A 84 12.23 -8.68 13.48
CA PRO A 84 12.15 -9.84 14.34
C PRO A 84 11.51 -10.98 13.54
N LEU A 85 12.15 -12.16 13.57
CA LEU A 85 11.66 -13.42 13.00
C LEU A 85 10.31 -13.78 13.68
N ARG A 86 9.22 -13.14 13.25
CA ARG A 86 7.86 -13.54 13.60
C ARG A 86 7.51 -14.72 12.72
N GLY A 87 7.88 -15.91 13.18
CA GLY A 87 7.63 -17.14 12.45
C GLY A 87 8.00 -18.40 13.23
N ALA A 88 7.43 -18.58 14.42
CA ALA A 88 7.28 -19.90 15.07
C ALA A 88 6.40 -19.77 16.33
N SER A 89 5.08 -19.63 16.16
CA SER A 89 4.06 -20.03 17.14
C SER A 89 2.67 -19.80 16.55
N ALA A 90 2.34 -20.64 15.56
CA ALA A 90 0.96 -20.86 15.15
C ALA A 90 0.50 -22.17 15.82
N GLN A 91 0.33 -22.17 17.15
CA GLN A 91 -0.39 -23.23 17.84
C GLN A 91 -0.90 -22.76 19.20
N ARG A 92 -2.20 -23.01 19.43
CA ARG A 92 -3.03 -22.73 20.62
C ARG A 92 -3.57 -21.30 20.79
N VAL A 93 -4.65 -21.02 20.07
CA VAL A 93 -5.78 -20.27 20.66
C VAL A 93 -6.97 -21.22 20.73
N THR A 94 -7.04 -21.96 21.82
CA THR A 94 -8.28 -22.50 22.38
C THR A 94 -8.09 -22.61 23.88
N ARG A 95 -8.86 -21.80 24.62
CA ARG A 95 -9.05 -21.77 26.09
C ARG A 95 -7.85 -21.40 26.96
N ALA A 96 -7.85 -20.15 27.42
CA ALA A 96 -7.98 -19.77 28.83
C ALA A 96 -7.97 -18.24 28.89
N ASP A 97 -9.15 -17.67 29.11
CA ASP A 97 -9.29 -16.30 29.60
C ASP A 97 -9.24 -16.44 31.12
N GLU A 98 -8.09 -16.11 31.71
CA GLU A 98 -7.82 -15.85 33.14
C GLU A 98 -6.28 -15.84 33.27
N ASP A 99 -5.73 -14.73 33.78
CA ASP A 99 -4.29 -14.43 33.98
C ASP A 99 -3.46 -13.98 32.76
N LEU A 100 -3.91 -12.94 32.07
CA LEU A 100 -2.99 -12.09 31.29
C LEU A 100 -2.21 -11.15 32.23
N PRO A 101 -0.87 -11.08 32.11
CA PRO A 101 -0.06 -10.11 32.87
C PRO A 101 -0.48 -8.67 32.52
N PRO A 102 -0.31 -7.71 33.45
CA PRO A 102 -0.69 -6.32 33.21
C PRO A 102 0.01 -5.78 31.97
N MET A 103 -0.80 -5.28 31.04
CA MET A 103 -0.36 -4.79 29.73
C MET A 103 0.79 -3.80 29.90
N SER A 104 1.90 -4.06 29.21
CA SER A 104 3.08 -3.19 29.30
C SER A 104 2.77 -1.80 28.72
N ARG A 105 3.51 -0.77 29.15
CA ARG A 105 3.34 0.60 28.61
C ARG A 105 3.50 0.66 27.09
N ALA A 106 4.36 -0.18 26.52
CA ALA A 106 4.56 -0.27 25.07
C ALA A 106 3.34 -0.90 24.37
N GLU A 107 2.74 -1.92 24.97
CA GLU A 107 1.50 -2.53 24.47
C GLU A 107 0.31 -1.57 24.62
N ALA A 108 0.25 -0.78 25.70
CA ALA A 108 -0.76 0.26 25.87
C ALA A 108 -0.67 1.34 24.77
N ILE A 109 0.55 1.77 24.43
CA ILE A 109 0.79 2.73 23.35
C ILE A 109 0.46 2.11 21.98
N CYS A 110 0.85 0.85 21.75
CA CYS A 110 0.49 0.13 20.53
C CYS A 110 -1.03 -0.08 20.40
N ALA A 111 -1.72 -0.45 21.48
CA ALA A 111 -3.16 -0.58 21.52
C ALA A 111 -3.83 0.77 21.24
N ALA A 112 -3.36 1.86 21.86
CA ALA A 112 -3.85 3.21 21.59
C ALA A 112 -3.59 3.67 20.15
N LEU A 113 -2.45 3.30 19.55
CA LEU A 113 -2.15 3.58 18.14
C LEU A 113 -3.00 2.74 17.18
N VAL A 114 -3.30 1.49 17.54
CA VAL A 114 -4.16 0.59 16.75
C VAL A 114 -5.62 1.03 16.86
N ASP A 115 -6.09 1.37 18.06
CA ASP A 115 -7.45 1.86 18.29
C ASP A 115 -7.65 3.29 17.77
N GLY A 116 -6.62 4.15 17.81
CA GLY A 116 -6.61 5.44 17.12
C GLY A 116 -6.65 5.34 15.59
N ARG A 117 -6.26 4.17 15.03
CA ARG A 117 -6.43 3.83 13.62
C ARG A 117 -7.77 3.14 13.32
N ARG A 118 -8.52 2.71 14.34
CA ARG A 118 -9.86 2.18 14.16
C ARG A 118 -10.84 3.36 14.07
N PHE A 119 -11.64 3.34 13.02
CA PHE A 119 -12.69 4.32 12.81
C PHE A 119 -13.71 4.17 13.94
N SER A 120 -13.74 5.12 14.88
CA SER A 120 -14.87 5.26 15.80
C SER A 120 -15.97 6.01 15.07
N PRO A 121 -17.13 5.41 14.79
CA PRO A 121 -18.27 6.14 14.22
C PRO A 121 -18.70 7.20 15.23
N ARG A 122 -18.49 8.48 14.88
CA ARG A 122 -18.90 9.61 15.71
C ARG A 122 -20.43 9.62 15.78
N THR A 123 -20.99 9.61 16.98
CA THR A 123 -22.42 9.70 17.25
C THR A 123 -22.90 11.15 17.06
N GLY A 124 -23.22 11.50 15.82
CA GLY A 124 -23.78 12.80 15.45
C GLY A 124 -24.03 12.84 13.94
N ALA A 125 -25.04 13.58 13.50
CA ALA A 125 -25.26 13.80 12.08
C ALA A 125 -23.97 14.41 11.48
N PRO A 126 -23.33 13.76 10.49
CA PRO A 126 -22.07 14.24 9.96
C PRO A 126 -22.29 15.63 9.35
N PRO A 127 -21.42 16.61 9.63
CA PRO A 127 -21.47 17.88 8.91
C PRO A 127 -21.35 17.60 7.41
N SER A 128 -22.05 18.39 6.59
CA SER A 128 -21.88 18.32 5.14
C SER A 128 -20.38 18.40 4.82
N PHE A 129 -19.86 17.43 4.05
CA PHE A 129 -18.43 17.27 3.81
C PHE A 129 -17.78 18.54 3.21
N ALA A 130 -18.56 19.34 2.48
CA ALA A 130 -18.13 20.65 1.97
C ALA A 130 -17.88 21.68 3.09
N GLY A 131 -18.68 21.67 4.15
CA GLY A 131 -18.52 22.57 5.31
C GLY A 131 -17.27 22.29 6.14
N LEU A 132 -16.70 21.08 6.05
CA LEU A 132 -15.45 20.73 6.75
C LEU A 132 -14.24 21.54 6.24
N PHE A 133 -14.25 21.95 4.98
CA PHE A 133 -13.15 22.71 4.37
C PHE A 133 -13.29 24.22 4.53
N VAL A 134 -14.38 24.68 5.14
CA VAL A 134 -14.62 26.09 5.49
C VAL A 134 -14.25 26.39 6.95
N GLY A 135 -14.23 25.38 7.83
CA GLY A 135 -13.87 25.54 9.23
C GLY A 135 -12.35 25.58 9.50
N ASP A 136 -11.96 25.93 10.72
CA ASP A 136 -10.55 26.13 11.10
C ASP A 136 -9.81 24.87 11.59
N ASP A 137 -10.48 23.71 11.64
CA ASP A 137 -9.86 22.47 12.10
C ASP A 137 -9.04 21.79 11.00
N LEU A 138 -7.74 22.12 10.98
CA LEU A 138 -6.77 21.52 10.08
C LEU A 138 -6.77 19.98 10.14
N THR A 139 -6.89 19.39 11.34
CA THR A 139 -6.84 17.93 11.51
C THR A 139 -8.06 17.28 10.87
N ALA A 140 -9.23 17.88 11.01
CA ALA A 140 -10.46 17.41 10.36
C ALA A 140 -10.35 17.51 8.83
N GLN A 141 -9.80 18.60 8.29
CA GLN A 141 -9.59 18.78 6.84
C GLN A 141 -8.64 17.73 6.25
N GLN A 142 -7.50 17.49 6.92
CA GLN A 142 -6.54 16.46 6.49
C GLN A 142 -7.17 15.06 6.53
N ARG A 143 -7.94 14.76 7.59
CA ARG A 143 -8.66 13.48 7.70
C ARG A 143 -9.70 13.32 6.60
N ALA A 144 -10.44 14.38 6.28
CA ALA A 144 -11.42 14.38 5.20
C ALA A 144 -10.77 14.06 3.85
N LEU A 145 -9.61 14.66 3.54
CA LEU A 145 -8.84 14.37 2.33
C LEU A 145 -8.36 12.90 2.27
N MET A 146 -7.88 12.35 3.39
CA MET A 146 -7.51 10.92 3.43
C MET A 146 -8.70 9.99 3.17
N ILE A 147 -9.88 10.33 3.69
CA ILE A 147 -11.10 9.55 3.46
C ILE A 147 -11.49 9.64 1.98
N MET A 148 -11.45 10.85 1.39
CA MET A 148 -11.73 11.04 -0.05
C MET A 148 -10.78 10.21 -0.92
N ALA A 149 -9.49 10.18 -0.61
CA ALA A 149 -8.52 9.39 -1.37
C ALA A 149 -8.86 7.90 -1.36
N ARG A 150 -9.43 7.38 -0.27
CA ARG A 150 -9.74 5.94 -0.12
C ARG A 150 -11.10 5.56 -0.71
N ALA A 151 -12.10 6.44 -0.57
CA ALA A 151 -13.49 6.12 -0.89
C ALA A 151 -14.19 7.34 -1.51
N PHE A 152 -13.69 7.78 -2.67
CA PHE A 152 -14.26 8.93 -3.37
C PHE A 152 -15.63 8.63 -3.96
N ASP A 153 -16.60 9.49 -3.64
CA ASP A 153 -17.90 9.56 -4.30
C ASP A 153 -17.93 10.83 -5.19
N PRO A 154 -18.44 10.77 -6.43
CA PRO A 154 -18.64 11.93 -7.30
C PRO A 154 -19.30 13.14 -6.62
N ASP A 155 -20.21 12.90 -5.67
CA ASP A 155 -20.93 13.96 -4.96
C ASP A 155 -20.01 14.76 -4.01
N LEU A 156 -18.81 14.24 -3.70
CA LEU A 156 -17.77 14.92 -2.90
C LEU A 156 -16.89 15.86 -3.73
N ARG A 157 -17.06 15.90 -5.06
CA ARG A 157 -16.25 16.77 -5.94
C ARG A 157 -16.25 18.24 -5.54
N PRO A 158 -17.39 18.87 -5.15
CA PRO A 158 -17.38 20.26 -4.70
C PRO A 158 -16.52 20.48 -3.44
N ALA A 159 -16.49 19.51 -2.53
CA ALA A 159 -15.66 19.58 -1.33
C ALA A 159 -14.16 19.47 -1.67
N LEU A 160 -13.79 18.61 -2.62
CA LEU A 160 -12.42 18.55 -3.13
C LEU A 160 -12.01 19.86 -3.83
N GLN A 161 -12.91 20.48 -4.60
CA GLN A 161 -12.67 21.78 -5.23
C GLN A 161 -12.47 22.88 -4.18
N ALA A 162 -13.27 22.89 -3.12
CA ALA A 162 -13.08 23.81 -1.99
C ALA A 162 -11.70 23.60 -1.32
N ALA A 163 -11.27 22.35 -1.14
CA ALA A 163 -9.96 22.05 -0.58
C ALA A 163 -8.80 22.51 -1.48
N LEU A 164 -8.93 22.38 -2.80
CA LEU A 164 -7.95 22.90 -3.78
C LEU A 164 -7.84 24.43 -3.73
N ALA A 165 -8.95 25.12 -3.44
CA ALA A 165 -9.02 26.56 -3.28
C ALA A 165 -8.74 27.03 -1.84
N SER A 166 -8.37 26.13 -0.93
CA SER A 166 -8.16 26.47 0.48
C SER A 166 -7.09 27.57 0.66
N PRO A 167 -7.28 28.52 1.59
CA PRO A 167 -6.25 29.52 1.90
C PRO A 167 -4.98 28.89 2.50
N LEU A 168 -5.08 27.70 3.10
CA LEU A 168 -3.97 27.01 3.75
C LEU A 168 -3.12 26.23 2.73
N PRO A 169 -1.82 26.56 2.56
CA PRO A 169 -0.96 25.90 1.57
C PRO A 169 -0.86 24.38 1.73
N ALA A 170 -0.80 23.90 2.98
CA ALA A 170 -0.70 22.47 3.28
C ALA A 170 -1.91 21.68 2.76
N ILE A 171 -3.12 22.25 2.90
CA ILE A 171 -4.37 21.63 2.43
C ILE A 171 -4.43 21.64 0.90
N ARG A 172 -4.01 22.73 0.25
CA ARG A 172 -3.96 22.79 -1.23
C ARG A 172 -3.04 21.72 -1.81
N VAL A 173 -1.84 21.54 -1.24
CA VAL A 173 -0.88 20.54 -1.70
C VAL A 173 -1.44 19.12 -1.53
N GLN A 174 -2.04 18.82 -0.38
CA GLN A 174 -2.66 17.52 -0.15
C GLN A 174 -3.86 17.28 -1.07
N ALA A 175 -4.72 18.28 -1.26
CA ALA A 175 -5.85 18.19 -2.17
C ALA A 175 -5.41 17.98 -3.62
N ALA A 176 -4.33 18.63 -4.06
CA ALA A 176 -3.76 18.43 -5.39
C ALA A 176 -3.21 17.01 -5.57
N ALA A 177 -2.54 16.46 -4.53
CA ALA A 177 -2.08 15.07 -4.55
C ALA A 177 -3.26 14.08 -4.62
N VAL A 178 -4.32 14.30 -3.85
CA VAL A 178 -5.54 13.49 -3.91
C VAL A 178 -6.22 13.62 -5.27
N PHE A 179 -6.29 14.82 -5.84
CA PHE A 179 -6.86 15.05 -7.17
C PHE A 179 -6.09 14.27 -8.25
N ALA A 180 -4.77 14.35 -8.26
CA ALA A 180 -3.92 13.62 -9.21
C ALA A 180 -4.11 12.10 -9.08
N TYR A 181 -4.10 11.59 -7.84
CA TYR A 181 -4.34 10.18 -7.56
C TYR A 181 -5.72 9.69 -8.06
N LEU A 182 -6.77 10.47 -7.80
CA LEU A 182 -8.12 10.12 -8.26
C LEU A 182 -8.21 10.17 -9.78
N ARG A 183 -7.60 11.18 -10.42
CA ARG A 183 -7.56 11.27 -11.88
C ARG A 183 -6.95 10.02 -12.51
N ASP A 184 -5.79 9.59 -12.02
CA ASP A 184 -5.11 8.41 -12.55
C ASP A 184 -5.92 7.13 -12.29
N THR A 185 -6.56 7.03 -11.12
CA THR A 185 -7.42 5.89 -10.74
C THR A 185 -8.65 5.79 -11.65
N TYR A 186 -9.38 6.89 -11.84
CA TYR A 186 -10.57 6.92 -12.69
C TYR A 186 -10.23 6.75 -14.18
N ALA A 187 -9.09 7.27 -14.64
CA ALA A 187 -8.59 7.03 -16.00
C ALA A 187 -8.24 5.55 -16.23
N GLY A 188 -7.60 4.90 -15.25
CA GLY A 188 -7.32 3.46 -15.28
C GLY A 188 -8.61 2.63 -15.36
N GLN A 189 -9.58 2.92 -14.49
CA GLN A 189 -10.88 2.24 -14.49
C GLN A 189 -11.64 2.45 -15.82
N ALA A 190 -11.62 3.66 -16.38
CA ALA A 190 -12.24 3.92 -17.68
C ALA A 190 -11.58 3.12 -18.81
N ARG A 191 -10.24 3.02 -18.80
CA ARG A 191 -9.51 2.18 -19.76
C ARG A 191 -9.87 0.71 -19.61
N ASP A 192 -9.99 0.20 -18.40
CA ASP A 192 -10.39 -1.20 -18.16
C ASP A 192 -11.80 -1.47 -18.69
N VAL A 193 -12.73 -0.53 -18.51
CA VAL A 193 -14.08 -0.60 -19.09
C VAL A 193 -14.02 -0.60 -20.63
N LEU A 194 -13.33 0.37 -21.23
CA LEU A 194 -13.23 0.50 -22.69
C LEU A 194 -12.54 -0.69 -23.37
N THR A 195 -11.61 -1.35 -22.67
CA THR A 195 -10.89 -2.53 -23.18
C THR A 195 -11.56 -3.86 -22.83
N GLY A 196 -12.71 -3.83 -22.13
CA GLY A 196 -13.44 -5.03 -21.71
C GLY A 196 -12.78 -5.83 -20.57
N ARG A 197 -11.80 -5.25 -19.87
CA ARG A 197 -11.04 -5.89 -18.77
C ARG A 197 -11.66 -5.66 -17.38
N HIS A 198 -12.97 -5.45 -17.31
CA HIS A 198 -13.66 -5.13 -16.06
C HIS A 198 -14.22 -6.36 -15.32
N GLY A 199 -14.53 -7.46 -16.03
CA GLY A 199 -15.09 -8.68 -15.42
C GLY A 199 -16.41 -8.47 -14.67
N LEU A 200 -17.15 -7.42 -15.03
CA LEU A 200 -18.40 -7.01 -14.38
C LEU A 200 -19.62 -7.49 -15.16
N GLU A 201 -20.66 -7.85 -14.41
CA GLU A 201 -22.01 -8.09 -14.92
C GLU A 201 -22.62 -6.82 -15.56
N PRO A 202 -23.53 -6.92 -16.55
CA PRO A 202 -24.08 -5.79 -17.29
C PRO A 202 -24.65 -4.65 -16.41
N ALA A 203 -25.39 -4.98 -15.35
CA ALA A 203 -25.96 -3.99 -14.45
C ALA A 203 -24.91 -3.29 -13.56
N ALA A 204 -23.84 -4.00 -13.19
CA ALA A 204 -22.73 -3.41 -12.44
C ALA A 204 -21.85 -2.55 -13.37
N LEU A 205 -21.71 -2.95 -14.63
CA LEU A 205 -21.00 -2.20 -15.65
C LEU A 205 -21.68 -0.87 -15.95
N SER A 206 -23.01 -0.85 -16.13
CA SER A 206 -23.75 0.39 -16.36
C SER A 206 -23.60 1.36 -15.18
N ALA A 207 -23.77 0.87 -13.95
CA ALA A 207 -23.55 1.66 -12.74
C ALA A 207 -22.11 2.19 -12.62
N GLN A 208 -21.11 1.40 -13.03
CA GLN A 208 -19.72 1.84 -13.05
C GLN A 208 -19.49 2.93 -14.11
N ILE A 209 -20.04 2.78 -15.31
CA ILE A 209 -19.94 3.78 -16.38
C ILE A 209 -20.57 5.09 -15.91
N ASP A 210 -21.75 5.05 -15.30
CA ASP A 210 -22.41 6.25 -14.77
C ASP A 210 -21.58 6.92 -13.68
N ARG A 211 -20.96 6.14 -12.79
CA ARG A 211 -20.06 6.66 -11.77
C ARG A 211 -18.81 7.32 -12.39
N LEU A 212 -18.18 6.66 -13.36
CA LEU A 212 -17.02 7.17 -14.10
C LEU A 212 -17.35 8.50 -14.78
N ARG A 213 -18.51 8.60 -15.44
CA ARG A 213 -18.99 9.82 -16.10
C ARG A 213 -19.24 10.96 -15.10
N ARG A 214 -19.86 10.66 -13.95
CA ARG A 214 -20.13 11.67 -12.92
C ARG A 214 -18.88 12.12 -12.15
N SER A 215 -17.81 11.33 -12.16
CA SER A 215 -16.58 11.60 -11.40
C SER A 215 -15.94 12.97 -11.70
N GLY A 216 -16.07 13.45 -12.95
CA GLY A 216 -15.48 14.71 -13.38
C GLY A 216 -13.96 14.69 -13.57
N PHE A 217 -13.32 13.51 -13.55
CA PHE A 217 -11.88 13.34 -13.75
C PHE A 217 -11.49 12.87 -15.15
N LEU A 218 -12.47 12.46 -15.96
CA LEU A 218 -12.23 11.98 -17.31
C LEU A 218 -12.11 13.14 -18.28
N ASP A 219 -11.25 12.99 -19.28
CA ASP A 219 -11.21 13.90 -20.42
C ASP A 219 -12.46 13.73 -21.30
N ALA A 220 -12.72 14.74 -22.14
CA ALA A 220 -13.94 14.79 -22.96
C ALA A 220 -14.04 13.61 -23.94
N GLN A 221 -12.92 13.13 -24.48
CA GLN A 221 -12.89 12.04 -25.44
C GLN A 221 -13.18 10.69 -24.76
N THR A 222 -12.52 10.41 -23.63
CA THR A 222 -12.82 9.20 -22.84
C THR A 222 -14.28 9.21 -22.37
N GLY A 223 -14.79 10.38 -21.98
CA GLY A 223 -16.19 10.55 -21.59
C GLY A 223 -17.19 10.25 -22.71
N SER A 224 -16.91 10.64 -23.96
CA SER A 224 -17.79 10.33 -25.10
C SER A 224 -17.74 8.85 -25.48
N GLN A 225 -16.55 8.24 -25.48
CA GLN A 225 -16.39 6.81 -25.74
C GLN A 225 -17.16 5.94 -24.73
N LEU A 226 -17.15 6.30 -23.44
CA LEU A 226 -17.95 5.61 -22.43
C LEU A 226 -19.46 5.80 -22.63
N ALA A 227 -19.90 6.95 -23.16
CA ALA A 227 -21.30 7.21 -23.43
C ALA A 227 -21.85 6.33 -24.57
N GLU A 228 -21.01 5.98 -25.55
CA GLU A 228 -21.34 5.10 -26.68
C GLU A 228 -21.46 3.61 -26.29
N LEU A 229 -21.02 3.21 -25.10
CA LEU A 229 -21.17 1.83 -24.60
C LEU A 229 -22.55 1.54 -23.99
N ILE A 230 -23.25 2.58 -23.54
CA ILE A 230 -24.59 2.47 -22.89
C ILE A 230 -25.74 2.11 -23.85
N PRO A 231 -25.77 2.51 -25.15
CA PRO A 231 -26.88 2.21 -26.05
C PRO A 231 -27.02 0.73 -26.42
N THR A 232 -25.97 -0.08 -26.30
CA THR A 232 -25.92 -1.41 -26.93
C THR A 232 -26.39 -2.55 -26.02
N GLN A 233 -26.41 -2.38 -24.70
CA GLN A 233 -26.79 -3.47 -23.77
C GLN A 233 -28.25 -3.46 -23.29
N VAL A 234 -29.02 -2.40 -23.56
CA VAL A 234 -30.42 -2.30 -23.08
C VAL A 234 -31.43 -2.91 -24.06
N GLN A 235 -31.07 -3.14 -25.33
CA GLN A 235 -32.00 -3.69 -26.33
C GLN A 235 -32.02 -5.23 -26.45
N GLY A 236 -31.14 -5.96 -25.75
CA GLY A 236 -31.07 -7.43 -25.83
C GLY A 236 -31.94 -8.21 -24.82
N SER A 237 -32.62 -7.54 -23.88
CA SER A 237 -33.31 -8.22 -22.77
C SER A 237 -34.66 -7.59 -22.46
N THR A 238 -35.59 -7.59 -23.42
CA THR A 238 -37.01 -7.25 -23.18
C THR A 238 -38.01 -8.25 -23.77
N ALA A 239 -37.56 -9.43 -24.21
CA ALA A 239 -38.47 -10.51 -24.55
C ALA A 239 -38.63 -11.46 -23.35
N ASN A 240 -39.81 -11.43 -22.72
CA ASN A 240 -40.28 -12.24 -21.60
C ASN A 240 -39.74 -11.91 -20.19
N ALA A 241 -40.36 -10.93 -19.55
CA ALA A 241 -40.53 -10.96 -18.10
C ALA A 241 -41.98 -10.63 -17.74
N ALA A 242 -42.77 -11.68 -17.54
CA ALA A 242 -44.04 -11.63 -16.81
C ALA A 242 -43.79 -11.15 -15.36
N PRO A 243 -44.79 -10.56 -14.68
CA PRO A 243 -44.60 -10.03 -13.34
C PRO A 243 -44.60 -11.14 -12.30
N SER A 244 -43.42 -11.66 -11.96
CA SER A 244 -43.25 -12.63 -10.88
C SER A 244 -43.05 -11.91 -9.54
N ARG A 245 -44.12 -11.81 -8.76
CA ARG A 245 -44.02 -11.65 -7.29
C ARG A 245 -43.35 -12.89 -6.70
N HIS A 246 -42.16 -12.76 -6.10
CA HIS A 246 -41.60 -13.61 -5.03
C HIS A 246 -40.34 -12.87 -4.52
N GLY A 247 -40.15 -12.60 -3.23
CA GLY A 247 -40.18 -13.49 -2.08
C GLY A 247 -38.77 -13.46 -1.51
N PHE A 248 -38.59 -12.92 -0.30
CA PHE A 248 -37.29 -12.86 0.38
C PHE A 248 -36.71 -14.28 0.47
N THR A 249 -35.67 -14.56 -0.33
CA THR A 249 -34.91 -15.80 -0.23
C THR A 249 -33.87 -15.66 0.89
N ALA A 250 -33.90 -16.63 1.80
CA ALA A 250 -32.94 -16.77 2.90
C ALA A 250 -31.49 -16.87 2.38
N PRO A 251 -30.50 -16.38 3.13
CA PRO A 251 -29.10 -16.45 2.72
C PRO A 251 -28.61 -17.90 2.63
N PRO A 252 -27.72 -18.22 1.67
CA PRO A 252 -27.20 -19.56 1.48
C PRO A 252 -26.32 -20.01 2.66
N PRO A 253 -26.32 -21.30 3.02
CA PRO A 253 -25.49 -21.83 4.10
C PRO A 253 -24.01 -21.79 3.71
N VAL A 254 -23.21 -21.10 4.52
CA VAL A 254 -21.76 -21.01 4.35
C VAL A 254 -21.12 -22.36 4.72
N LYS A 255 -20.62 -23.09 3.71
CA LYS A 255 -19.79 -24.28 3.93
C LYS A 255 -18.44 -23.86 4.53
N ARG A 256 -18.21 -24.24 5.79
CA ARG A 256 -16.89 -24.10 6.43
C ARG A 256 -15.97 -25.20 5.89
N TYR A 257 -15.03 -24.82 5.04
CA TYR A 257 -13.93 -25.71 4.66
C TYR A 257 -12.94 -25.77 5.83
N SER A 258 -12.90 -26.94 6.47
CA SER A 258 -11.83 -27.37 7.36
C SER A 258 -10.58 -27.62 6.50
N CYS A 259 -9.61 -26.72 6.52
CA CYS A 259 -8.30 -27.02 5.98
C CYS A 259 -7.57 -27.91 6.99
N GLY A 260 -7.36 -29.17 6.59
CA GLY A 260 -6.76 -30.22 7.38
C GLY A 260 -5.37 -29.86 7.91
N GLY A 261 -5.11 -30.35 9.12
CA GLY A 261 -3.80 -30.35 9.75
C GLY A 261 -2.81 -31.21 8.96
N ILE A 262 -1.57 -30.75 8.91
CA ILE A 262 -0.42 -31.54 8.48
C ILE A 262 0.24 -32.05 9.76
N ALA A 263 0.47 -33.36 9.78
CA ALA A 263 1.11 -34.12 10.85
C ALA A 263 2.60 -33.79 11.00
#